data_AF-A0A414P442-F1
#
_entry.id   AF-A0A414P442-F1
#
_cell.length_a   1.000
_cell.length_b   1.000
_cell.length_c   1.000
_cell.angle_alpha   90.00
_cell.angle_beta   90.00
_cell.angle_gamma   90.00
#
_symmetry.space_group_name_H-M   'P 1'
#
loop_
_entity.id
_entity.type
_entity.pdbx_description
1 polymer ?
#
loop_
_entity_poly.entity_id
_entity_poly.type
_entity_poly.pdbx_seq_one_letter_code
_entity_poly.pdbx_strand_id
1 'polypeptide(L)'
;MRITKSEYMLKYQKAKVKLLEYDIPKQDYPQFQLNYKDLAFPTVYIISDYAEAVIEDDRERMERRKRDLQFCSEFYDAAMKSREQISNDLNFMLTGAIAYFFGDNFGSAMVLLSETKNIDIPNDMRGSLVEVFYLIFTGMKYRNAKNAVVEKFEEYLRTGESESILKLAEEKCNETYESDNEIEAFFADALCAVIKIAIQNSARTLLPPYSKLSFEKWESYLNKRTSIKMVWPAQRLIGEKGILNGKNAIVQLPTGVGKTKSIELIVRAMFLSERGNTALIVAPLRALCNEISDDMGKAFSKEASINQFSDLLEIDFLNIFSNEDEKKILVCTPEKLQFIFHHELELMSEIDLYVFDEGHMFDDMSRGAMYELLIADIKKYIQPWQQIVLLSAVLSNADRIKEWVIGDDGVLAYDKDIRSTPKVVGFASSENEIHYFSNTFEEEDFYIPKVIKRIQLETRRVNANPKFFPENKANDIALYYTNLLCSNGGVAIYMSQRRYVCMVPG
;
A
#
# COMPACT_ATOMS: atom_id res chain seq x y z
N MET A 1 -20.75 -17.03 16.80
CA MET A 1 -21.08 -15.60 16.95
C MET A 1 -22.36 -15.32 16.16
N ARG A 2 -23.30 -14.50 16.65
CA ARG A 2 -24.46 -14.08 15.82
C ARG A 2 -23.99 -12.93 14.92
N ILE A 3 -23.85 -13.19 13.63
CA ILE A 3 -23.57 -12.18 12.61
C ILE A 3 -24.63 -11.08 12.71
N THR A 4 -24.21 -9.82 12.77
CA THR A 4 -25.13 -8.67 12.81
C THR A 4 -25.77 -8.46 11.43
N LYS A 5 -26.94 -7.82 11.39
CA LYS A 5 -27.63 -7.51 10.12
C LYS A 5 -26.72 -6.73 9.15
N SER A 6 -25.89 -5.82 9.68
CA SER A 6 -24.95 -5.00 8.91
C SER A 6 -23.82 -5.83 8.30
N GLU A 7 -23.25 -6.77 9.06
CA GLU A 7 -22.23 -7.70 8.54
C GLU A 7 -22.78 -8.56 7.39
N TYR A 8 -24.03 -9.00 7.51
CA TYR A 8 -24.68 -9.78 6.45
C TYR A 8 -24.92 -8.95 5.17
N MET A 9 -25.30 -7.68 5.30
CA MET A 9 -25.42 -6.75 4.17
C MET A 9 -24.07 -6.51 3.47
N LEU A 10 -22.99 -6.39 4.23
CA LEU A 10 -21.65 -6.23 3.65
C LEU A 10 -21.23 -7.50 2.89
N LYS A 11 -21.45 -8.68 3.47
CA LYS A 11 -21.22 -9.97 2.82
C LYS A 11 -21.99 -10.08 1.50
N TYR A 12 -23.25 -9.64 1.47
CA TYR A 12 -24.05 -9.58 0.24
C TYR A 12 -23.43 -8.67 -0.81
N GLN A 13 -22.95 -7.49 -0.42
CA GLN A 13 -22.34 -6.57 -1.38
C GLN A 13 -21.03 -7.13 -1.93
N LYS A 14 -20.19 -7.74 -1.09
CA LYS A 14 -18.98 -8.44 -1.52
C LYS A 14 -19.28 -9.61 -2.47
N ALA A 15 -20.34 -10.38 -2.21
CA ALA A 15 -20.79 -11.45 -3.10
C ALA A 15 -21.20 -10.92 -4.48
N LYS A 16 -21.93 -9.80 -4.53
CA LYS A 16 -22.29 -9.14 -5.81
C LYS A 16 -21.08 -8.69 -6.62
N VAL A 17 -20.05 -8.15 -5.96
CA VAL A 17 -18.78 -7.80 -6.62
C VAL A 17 -18.20 -9.03 -7.32
N LYS A 18 -18.14 -10.18 -6.63
CA LYS A 18 -17.65 -11.42 -7.22
C LYS A 18 -18.58 -11.95 -8.32
N LEU A 19 -19.89 -11.88 -8.18
CA LEU A 19 -20.80 -12.26 -9.26
C LEU A 19 -20.57 -11.45 -10.54
N LEU A 20 -20.21 -10.17 -10.43
CA LEU A 20 -19.85 -9.31 -11.57
C LEU A 20 -18.47 -9.63 -12.14
N GLU A 21 -17.46 -9.83 -11.28
CA GLU A 21 -16.11 -10.21 -11.71
C GLU A 21 -16.14 -11.51 -12.54
N TYR A 22 -17.04 -12.44 -12.20
CA TYR A 22 -17.19 -13.72 -12.89
C TYR A 22 -18.24 -13.68 -14.02
N ASP A 23 -18.70 -12.50 -14.43
CA ASP A 23 -19.69 -12.30 -15.52
C ASP A 23 -20.94 -13.20 -15.38
N ILE A 24 -21.42 -13.35 -14.13
CA ILE A 24 -22.65 -14.06 -13.85
C ILE A 24 -23.83 -13.15 -14.26
N PRO A 25 -24.80 -13.64 -15.06
CA PRO A 25 -25.97 -12.88 -15.42
C PRO A 25 -26.81 -12.52 -14.18
N LYS A 26 -27.34 -11.29 -14.11
CA LYS A 26 -28.16 -10.83 -12.96
C LYS A 26 -29.36 -11.73 -12.64
N GLN A 27 -29.93 -12.40 -13.64
CA GLN A 27 -31.03 -13.35 -13.47
C GLN A 27 -30.63 -14.60 -12.67
N ASP A 28 -29.33 -14.92 -12.63
CA ASP A 28 -28.77 -16.06 -11.91
C ASP A 28 -28.26 -15.68 -10.52
N TYR A 29 -28.46 -14.42 -10.09
CA TYR A 29 -28.02 -13.96 -8.78
C TYR A 29 -28.89 -14.60 -7.68
N PRO A 30 -28.30 -14.93 -6.51
CA PRO A 30 -29.09 -15.36 -5.37
C PRO A 30 -30.02 -14.23 -4.90
N GLN A 31 -31.11 -14.59 -4.23
CA GLN A 31 -32.02 -13.59 -3.67
C GLN A 31 -31.37 -12.89 -2.47
N PHE A 32 -30.99 -11.63 -2.66
CA PHE A 32 -30.50 -10.77 -1.59
C PHE A 32 -31.68 -10.10 -0.87
N GLN A 33 -32.04 -10.62 0.31
CA GLN A 33 -33.19 -10.13 1.09
C GLN A 33 -32.97 -8.77 1.76
N LEU A 34 -31.73 -8.29 1.83
CA LEU A 34 -31.35 -7.04 2.47
C LEU A 34 -30.83 -6.03 1.44
N ASN A 35 -31.16 -4.75 1.65
CA ASN A 35 -30.68 -3.67 0.82
C ASN A 35 -29.35 -3.13 1.36
N TYR A 36 -28.29 -3.22 0.57
CA TYR A 36 -26.97 -2.70 0.97
C TYR A 36 -26.99 -1.19 1.24
N LYS A 37 -27.92 -0.44 0.62
CA LYS A 37 -28.03 1.01 0.83
C LYS A 37 -28.37 1.38 2.27
N ASP A 38 -28.97 0.45 3.02
CA ASP A 38 -29.25 0.63 4.45
C ASP A 38 -27.94 0.76 5.27
N LEU A 39 -26.80 0.32 4.74
CA LEU A 39 -25.48 0.52 5.36
C LEU A 39 -24.98 1.95 5.26
N ALA A 40 -25.50 2.79 4.36
CA ALA A 40 -25.03 4.17 4.22
C ALA A 40 -25.21 4.98 5.51
N PHE A 41 -26.32 4.80 6.23
CA PHE A 41 -26.59 5.50 7.49
C PHE A 41 -25.58 5.15 8.61
N PRO A 42 -25.40 3.87 9.00
CA PRO A 42 -24.44 3.53 10.05
C PRO A 42 -23.01 3.88 9.66
N THR A 43 -22.63 3.78 8.38
CA THR A 43 -21.26 4.16 7.97
C THR A 43 -21.03 5.66 8.01
N VAL A 44 -21.98 6.48 7.56
CA VAL A 44 -21.91 7.95 7.71
C VAL A 44 -21.82 8.35 9.18
N TYR A 45 -22.64 7.73 10.05
CA TYR A 45 -22.58 7.98 11.49
C TYR A 45 -21.20 7.65 12.08
N ILE A 46 -20.63 6.49 11.77
CA ILE A 46 -19.29 6.09 12.26
C ILE A 46 -18.22 7.08 11.80
N ILE A 47 -18.29 7.53 10.54
CA ILE A 47 -17.32 8.47 9.98
C ILE A 47 -17.46 9.85 10.63
N SER A 48 -18.70 10.32 10.83
CA SER A 48 -19.00 11.59 11.52
C SER A 48 -18.50 11.54 12.97
N ASP A 49 -18.83 10.49 13.71
CA ASP A 49 -18.41 10.28 15.10
C ASP A 49 -16.88 10.24 15.25
N TYR A 50 -16.18 9.66 14.27
CA TYR A 50 -14.71 9.69 14.24
C TYR A 50 -14.16 11.07 13.91
N ALA A 51 -14.76 11.79 12.95
CA ALA A 51 -14.35 13.15 12.60
C ALA A 51 -14.49 14.10 13.81
N GLU A 52 -15.63 14.06 14.50
CA GLU A 52 -15.85 14.79 15.74
C GLU A 52 -14.79 14.44 16.79
N ALA A 53 -14.53 13.13 17.02
CA ALA A 53 -13.52 12.70 17.98
C ALA A 53 -12.12 13.28 17.67
N VAL A 54 -11.75 13.34 16.39
CA VAL A 54 -10.49 13.96 15.93
C VAL A 54 -10.51 15.47 16.23
N ILE A 55 -11.60 16.16 15.90
CA ILE A 55 -11.75 17.61 16.14
C ILE A 55 -11.65 17.92 17.64
N GLU A 56 -12.28 17.11 18.49
CA GLU A 56 -12.29 17.23 19.96
C GLU A 56 -11.01 16.72 20.65
N ASP A 57 -10.07 16.13 19.89
CA ASP A 57 -8.89 15.41 20.42
C ASP A 57 -9.23 14.24 21.40
N ASP A 58 -10.42 13.63 21.25
CA ASP A 58 -10.85 12.47 22.05
C ASP A 58 -10.22 11.16 21.53
N ARG A 59 -9.06 10.82 22.08
CA ARG A 59 -8.30 9.61 21.72
C ARG A 59 -9.03 8.31 22.06
N GLU A 60 -9.86 8.29 23.11
CA GLU A 60 -10.56 7.07 23.50
C GLU A 60 -11.69 6.77 22.51
N ARG A 61 -12.44 7.80 22.09
CA ARG A 61 -13.49 7.70 21.08
C ARG A 61 -12.91 7.33 19.72
N MET A 62 -11.77 7.91 19.33
CA MET A 62 -11.05 7.53 18.11
C MET A 62 -10.68 6.03 18.11
N GLU A 63 -10.05 5.54 19.17
CA GLU A 63 -9.60 4.14 19.25
C GLU A 63 -10.78 3.15 19.24
N ARG A 64 -11.89 3.51 19.90
CA ARG A 64 -13.12 2.71 19.90
C ARG A 64 -13.67 2.51 18.49
N ARG A 65 -13.61 3.54 17.66
CA ARG A 65 -14.14 3.56 16.28
C ARG A 65 -13.18 3.05 15.23
N LYS A 66 -11.89 2.93 15.53
CA LYS A 66 -10.86 2.50 14.57
C LYS A 66 -11.20 1.17 13.88
N ARG A 67 -11.78 0.22 14.63
CA ARG A 67 -12.24 -1.07 14.08
C ARG A 67 -13.46 -0.96 13.18
N ASP A 68 -14.37 -0.03 13.49
CA ASP A 68 -15.59 0.21 12.70
C ASP A 68 -15.26 0.84 11.33
N LEU A 69 -14.18 1.63 11.23
CA LEU A 69 -13.74 2.25 9.98
C LEU A 69 -13.30 1.23 8.92
N GLN A 70 -12.77 0.07 9.34
CA GLN A 70 -12.48 -1.03 8.42
C GLN A 70 -13.78 -1.54 7.77
N PHE A 71 -14.85 -1.72 8.55
CA PHE A 71 -16.15 -2.09 8.01
C PHE A 71 -16.68 -1.03 7.03
N CYS A 72 -16.60 0.26 7.38
CA CYS A 72 -17.03 1.36 6.52
C CYS A 72 -16.29 1.35 5.17
N SER A 73 -14.96 1.28 5.20
CA SER A 73 -14.13 1.30 3.99
C SER A 73 -14.40 0.08 3.07
N GLU A 74 -14.54 -1.12 3.64
CA GLU A 74 -14.92 -2.33 2.89
C GLU A 74 -16.30 -2.20 2.24
N PHE A 75 -17.25 -1.54 2.91
CA PHE A 75 -18.57 -1.25 2.35
C PHE A 75 -18.50 -0.33 1.12
N TYR A 76 -17.83 0.82 1.23
CA TYR A 76 -17.74 1.77 0.12
C TYR A 76 -17.00 1.16 -1.08
N ASP A 77 -15.93 0.39 -0.84
CA ASP A 77 -15.19 -0.33 -1.89
C ASP A 77 -16.05 -1.38 -2.60
N ALA A 78 -16.76 -2.23 -1.83
CA ALA A 78 -17.63 -3.25 -2.42
C ALA A 78 -18.80 -2.61 -3.20
N ALA A 79 -19.40 -1.55 -2.66
CA ALA A 79 -20.48 -0.84 -3.32
C ALA A 79 -20.02 -0.18 -4.64
N MET A 80 -18.84 0.43 -4.69
CA MET A 80 -18.29 1.00 -5.92
C MET A 80 -18.01 -0.08 -6.97
N LYS A 81 -17.34 -1.18 -6.58
CA LYS A 81 -17.00 -2.29 -7.48
C LYS A 81 -18.23 -3.03 -8.01
N SER A 82 -19.34 -3.00 -7.27
CA SER A 82 -20.59 -3.64 -7.70
C SER A 82 -21.29 -2.93 -8.88
N ARG A 83 -20.85 -1.74 -9.28
CA ARG A 83 -21.48 -0.94 -10.35
C ARG A 83 -22.99 -0.69 -10.15
N GLU A 84 -23.52 -0.89 -8.94
CA GLU A 84 -24.91 -0.58 -8.58
C GLU A 84 -25.06 0.89 -8.17
N GLN A 85 -23.96 1.55 -7.79
CA GLN A 85 -23.91 2.99 -7.54
C GLN A 85 -23.75 3.76 -8.86
N ILE A 86 -24.29 4.97 -8.90
CA ILE A 86 -24.09 5.90 -10.02
C ILE A 86 -22.59 6.18 -10.11
N SER A 87 -22.00 5.95 -11.30
CA SER A 87 -20.55 6.02 -11.54
C SER A 87 -19.91 7.38 -11.24
N ASN A 88 -20.70 8.42 -10.97
CA ASN A 88 -20.25 9.80 -10.76
C ASN A 88 -20.77 10.40 -9.43
N ASP A 89 -21.15 9.57 -8.46
CA ASP A 89 -21.59 10.04 -7.14
C ASP A 89 -20.39 10.50 -6.27
N LEU A 90 -20.06 11.78 -6.37
CA LEU A 90 -18.96 12.39 -5.63
C LEU A 90 -19.08 12.19 -4.12
N ASN A 91 -20.29 12.32 -3.56
CA ASN A 91 -20.48 12.20 -2.11
C ASN A 91 -20.10 10.78 -1.65
N PHE A 92 -20.53 9.77 -2.40
CA PHE A 92 -20.22 8.37 -2.10
C PHE A 92 -18.72 8.08 -2.18
N MET A 93 -18.05 8.54 -3.24
CA MET A 93 -16.61 8.38 -3.41
C MET A 93 -15.80 9.10 -2.31
N LEU A 94 -16.13 10.35 -2.01
CA LEU A 94 -15.46 11.10 -0.94
C LEU A 94 -15.66 10.43 0.41
N THR A 95 -16.86 9.96 0.72
CA THR A 95 -17.13 9.28 1.99
C THR A 95 -16.31 7.98 2.12
N GLY A 96 -16.18 7.20 1.05
CA GLY A 96 -15.28 6.05 1.04
C GLY A 96 -13.81 6.41 1.21
N ALA A 97 -13.37 7.52 0.62
CA ALA A 97 -11.98 7.98 0.72
C ALA A 97 -11.67 8.46 2.15
N ILE A 98 -12.60 9.18 2.77
CA ILE A 98 -12.54 9.55 4.19
C ILE A 98 -12.46 8.29 5.07
N ALA A 99 -13.31 7.29 4.84
CA ALA A 99 -13.30 6.05 5.61
C ALA A 99 -11.93 5.34 5.55
N TYR A 100 -11.35 5.23 4.35
CA TYR A 100 -10.01 4.67 4.17
C TYR A 100 -8.92 5.53 4.83
N PHE A 101 -9.02 6.86 4.71
CA PHE A 101 -8.05 7.78 5.30
C PHE A 101 -8.07 7.72 6.84
N PHE A 102 -9.25 7.79 7.46
CA PHE A 102 -9.40 7.63 8.92
C PHE A 102 -8.97 6.24 9.39
N GLY A 103 -9.15 5.21 8.55
CA GLY A 103 -8.67 3.85 8.80
C GLY A 103 -7.18 3.62 8.55
N ASP A 104 -6.36 4.68 8.43
CA ASP A 104 -4.90 4.62 8.16
C ASP A 104 -4.52 3.92 6.83
N ASN A 105 -5.48 3.68 5.93
CA ASN A 105 -5.26 3.03 4.62
C ASN A 105 -5.24 4.06 3.48
N PHE A 106 -4.17 4.85 3.50
CA PHE A 106 -3.96 5.98 2.59
C PHE A 106 -3.85 5.60 1.11
N GLY A 107 -3.30 4.42 0.80
CA GLY A 107 -3.21 3.93 -0.57
C GLY A 107 -4.59 3.70 -1.18
N SER A 108 -5.48 3.02 -0.46
CA SER A 108 -6.86 2.81 -0.92
C SER A 108 -7.66 4.12 -1.01
N ALA A 109 -7.45 5.06 -0.07
CA ALA A 109 -8.06 6.39 -0.16
C ALA A 109 -7.66 7.11 -1.46
N MET A 110 -6.37 7.08 -1.81
CA MET A 110 -5.84 7.71 -3.02
C MET A 110 -6.39 7.06 -4.30
N VAL A 111 -6.50 5.72 -4.33
CA VAL A 111 -7.10 5.01 -5.47
C VAL A 111 -8.54 5.46 -5.68
N LEU A 112 -9.34 5.50 -4.62
CA LEU A 112 -10.75 5.91 -4.71
C LEU A 112 -10.90 7.37 -5.16
N LEU A 113 -10.02 8.26 -4.71
CA LEU A 113 -9.99 9.65 -5.17
C LEU A 113 -9.58 9.78 -6.64
N SER A 114 -8.75 8.88 -7.15
CA SER A 114 -8.33 8.94 -8.55
C SER A 114 -9.48 8.69 -9.53
N GLU A 115 -10.56 8.05 -9.09
CA GLU A 115 -11.80 7.83 -9.84
C GLU A 115 -12.63 9.13 -10.00
N THR A 116 -12.37 10.17 -9.19
CA THR A 116 -13.11 11.45 -9.29
C THR A 116 -12.68 12.31 -10.48
N LYS A 117 -11.68 11.88 -11.27
CA LYS A 117 -11.12 12.63 -12.40
C LYS A 117 -12.14 13.04 -13.46
N ASN A 118 -13.23 12.29 -13.59
CA ASN A 118 -14.26 12.50 -14.61
C ASN A 118 -15.53 13.17 -14.05
N ILE A 119 -15.47 13.71 -12.84
CA ILE A 119 -16.61 14.29 -12.13
C ILE A 119 -16.42 15.79 -12.04
N ASP A 120 -17.50 16.55 -12.27
CA ASP A 120 -17.50 17.97 -11.99
C ASP A 120 -17.49 18.18 -10.48
N ILE A 121 -16.35 18.64 -9.96
CA ILE A 121 -16.18 18.82 -8.54
C ILE A 121 -16.75 20.21 -8.16
N PRO A 122 -17.62 20.34 -7.16
CA PRO A 122 -18.19 21.63 -6.80
C PRO A 122 -17.16 22.56 -6.13
N ASN A 123 -17.54 23.83 -5.94
CA ASN A 123 -16.76 24.83 -5.20
C ASN A 123 -17.32 25.00 -3.78
N ASP A 124 -17.34 23.90 -3.01
CA ASP A 124 -17.82 23.83 -1.63
C ASP A 124 -16.90 22.93 -0.78
N MET A 125 -17.34 22.45 0.39
CA MET A 125 -16.51 21.61 1.26
C MET A 125 -16.04 20.31 0.60
N ARG A 126 -16.84 19.73 -0.29
CA ARG A 126 -16.46 18.54 -1.07
C ARG A 126 -15.32 18.87 -2.02
N GLY A 127 -15.39 20.02 -2.67
CA GLY A 127 -14.33 20.54 -3.52
C GLY A 127 -13.03 20.79 -2.76
N SER A 128 -13.13 21.47 -1.61
CA SER A 128 -12.00 21.68 -0.70
C SER A 128 -11.34 20.36 -0.30
N LEU A 129 -12.14 19.35 0.04
CA LEU A 129 -11.67 18.04 0.47
C LEU A 129 -10.92 17.29 -0.63
N VAL A 130 -11.41 17.31 -1.87
CA VAL A 130 -10.69 16.76 -3.03
C VAL A 130 -9.31 17.42 -3.15
N GLU A 131 -9.26 18.76 -3.14
CA GLU A 131 -8.00 19.50 -3.29
C GLU A 131 -7.01 19.19 -2.15
N VAL A 132 -7.49 19.17 -0.89
CA VAL A 132 -6.66 18.86 0.28
C VAL A 132 -6.11 17.44 0.19
N PHE A 133 -6.92 16.45 -0.18
CA PHE A 133 -6.40 15.09 -0.37
C PHE A 133 -5.35 15.01 -1.48
N TYR A 134 -5.57 15.66 -2.61
CA TYR A 134 -4.60 15.70 -3.70
C TYR A 134 -3.28 16.35 -3.25
N LEU A 135 -3.34 17.44 -2.48
CA LEU A 135 -2.17 18.07 -1.88
C LEU A 135 -1.44 17.13 -0.90
N ILE A 136 -2.18 16.42 -0.03
CA ILE A 136 -1.62 15.45 0.92
C ILE A 136 -0.88 14.32 0.19
N PHE A 137 -1.50 13.72 -0.83
CA PHE A 137 -0.96 12.51 -1.48
C PHE A 137 0.03 12.79 -2.61
N THR A 138 -0.11 13.92 -3.31
CA THR A 138 0.70 14.22 -4.51
C THR A 138 1.54 15.49 -4.41
N GLY A 139 1.26 16.34 -3.41
CA GLY A 139 1.87 17.67 -3.33
C GLY A 139 1.41 18.64 -4.42
N MET A 140 0.34 18.30 -5.16
CA MET A 140 -0.21 19.11 -6.26
C MET A 140 -1.72 19.30 -6.08
N LYS A 141 -2.23 20.46 -6.53
CA LYS A 141 -3.67 20.69 -6.63
C LYS A 141 -4.30 19.82 -7.71
N TYR A 142 -5.57 19.49 -7.50
CA TYR A 142 -6.41 18.84 -8.49
C TYR A 142 -6.90 19.86 -9.53
N ARG A 143 -7.53 20.95 -9.09
CA ARG A 143 -7.96 22.08 -9.90
C ARG A 143 -7.41 23.33 -9.25
N ASN A 144 -6.79 24.20 -10.04
CA ASN A 144 -6.21 25.45 -9.53
C ASN A 144 -7.30 26.50 -9.22
N ALA A 145 -8.38 26.09 -8.55
CA ALA A 145 -9.48 26.94 -8.11
C ALA A 145 -9.09 27.75 -6.88
N LYS A 146 -9.62 28.97 -6.78
CA LYS A 146 -9.43 29.82 -5.59
C LYS A 146 -10.31 29.32 -4.46
N ASN A 147 -9.69 28.92 -3.36
CA ASN A 147 -10.37 28.42 -2.19
C ASN A 147 -9.50 28.72 -0.96
N ALA A 148 -10.06 29.45 0.01
CA ALA A 148 -9.30 29.93 1.17
C ALA A 148 -8.70 28.79 2.01
N VAL A 149 -9.43 27.68 2.19
CA VAL A 149 -8.94 26.52 2.95
C VAL A 149 -7.77 25.88 2.23
N VAL A 150 -7.88 25.69 0.91
CA VAL A 150 -6.83 25.10 0.08
C VAL A 150 -5.58 25.98 0.05
N GLU A 151 -5.75 27.29 -0.12
CA GLU A 151 -4.64 28.26 -0.12
C GLU A 151 -3.91 28.28 1.23
N LYS A 152 -4.66 28.22 2.33
CA LYS A 152 -4.09 28.13 3.69
C LYS A 152 -3.41 26.79 3.95
N PHE A 153 -3.94 25.69 3.43
CA PHE A 153 -3.30 24.39 3.55
C PHE A 153 -2.00 24.32 2.74
N GLU A 154 -1.93 24.93 1.56
CA GLU A 154 -0.67 25.08 0.82
C GLU A 154 0.35 25.95 1.56
N GLU A 155 -0.11 27.05 2.16
CA GLU A 155 0.73 27.90 3.00
C GLU A 155 1.33 27.08 4.15
N TYR A 156 0.53 26.25 4.82
CA TYR A 156 0.99 25.29 5.81
C TYR A 156 2.02 24.31 5.24
N LEU A 157 1.77 23.68 4.09
CA LEU A 157 2.72 22.74 3.48
C LEU A 157 4.08 23.38 3.18
N ARG A 158 4.09 24.69 2.87
CA ARG A 158 5.32 25.46 2.63
C ARG A 158 6.01 25.92 3.91
N THR A 159 5.25 26.41 4.88
CA THR A 159 5.78 27.15 6.05
C THR A 159 5.83 26.34 7.33
N GLY A 160 5.02 25.28 7.44
CA GLY A 160 4.78 24.52 8.67
C GLY A 160 3.88 25.24 9.69
N GLU A 161 3.42 26.46 9.41
CA GLU A 161 2.50 27.21 10.26
C GLU A 161 1.11 26.58 10.15
N SER A 162 0.57 26.08 11.26
CA SER A 162 -0.68 25.28 11.28
C SER A 162 -1.85 25.96 11.98
N GLU A 163 -1.61 26.98 12.80
CA GLU A 163 -2.64 27.67 13.58
C GLU A 163 -3.66 28.34 12.65
N SER A 164 -3.21 29.00 11.58
CA SER A 164 -4.12 29.70 10.67
C SER A 164 -5.05 28.77 9.87
N ILE A 165 -4.55 27.60 9.44
CA ILE A 165 -5.37 26.63 8.71
C ILE A 165 -6.30 25.86 9.65
N LEU A 166 -5.87 25.51 10.87
CA LEU A 166 -6.73 24.84 11.85
C LEU A 166 -7.89 25.76 12.25
N LYS A 167 -7.60 27.03 12.57
CA LYS A 167 -8.63 28.01 12.91
C LYS A 167 -9.63 28.20 11.77
N LEU A 168 -9.15 28.33 10.52
CA LEU A 168 -10.03 28.46 9.37
C LEU A 168 -10.91 27.21 9.17
N ALA A 169 -10.37 26.01 9.37
CA ALA A 169 -11.13 24.78 9.25
C ALA A 169 -12.25 24.69 10.32
N GLU A 170 -11.95 25.06 11.56
CA GLU A 170 -12.96 25.15 12.64
C GLU A 170 -14.02 26.23 12.35
N GLU A 171 -13.63 27.40 11.87
CA GLU A 171 -14.56 28.45 11.42
C GLU A 171 -15.53 27.92 10.35
N LYS A 172 -15.02 27.13 9.38
CA LYS A 172 -15.87 26.51 8.34
C LYS A 172 -16.85 25.48 8.88
N CYS A 173 -16.47 24.68 9.89
CA CYS A 173 -17.41 23.77 10.54
C CYS A 173 -18.55 24.55 11.22
N ASN A 174 -18.20 25.58 12.00
CA ASN A 174 -19.18 26.43 12.68
C ASN A 174 -20.14 27.13 11.72
N GLU A 175 -19.64 27.69 10.61
CA GLU A 175 -20.47 28.29 9.54
C GLU A 175 -21.49 27.27 8.99
N THR A 176 -21.09 26.01 8.82
CA THR A 176 -22.01 24.97 8.31
C THR A 176 -23.05 24.52 9.31
N TYR A 177 -22.77 24.57 10.62
CA TYR A 177 -23.76 24.25 11.66
C TYR A 177 -24.88 25.29 11.78
N GLU A 178 -24.59 26.54 11.40
CA GLU A 178 -25.60 27.59 11.30
C GLU A 178 -26.46 27.47 10.02
N SER A 179 -26.09 26.58 9.10
CA SER A 179 -26.81 26.34 7.85
C SER A 179 -27.71 25.10 7.94
N ASP A 180 -28.85 25.11 7.25
CA ASP A 180 -29.74 23.93 7.11
C ASP A 180 -29.19 22.88 6.11
N ASN A 181 -27.86 22.77 5.94
CA ASN A 181 -27.23 21.86 4.98
C ASN A 181 -26.36 20.80 5.68
N GLU A 182 -27.01 19.70 6.08
CA GLU A 182 -26.38 18.56 6.76
C GLU A 182 -25.24 17.93 5.95
N ILE A 183 -25.33 17.94 4.61
CA ILE A 183 -24.29 17.39 3.73
C ILE A 183 -23.02 18.25 3.81
N GLU A 184 -23.16 19.57 3.77
CA GLU A 184 -22.01 20.47 3.91
C GLU A 184 -21.40 20.37 5.31
N ALA A 185 -22.21 20.27 6.37
CA ALA A 185 -21.71 20.06 7.73
C ALA A 185 -20.87 18.76 7.84
N PHE A 186 -21.37 17.64 7.33
CA PHE A 186 -20.63 16.38 7.31
C PHE A 186 -19.28 16.49 6.62
N PHE A 187 -19.22 17.15 5.45
CA PHE A 187 -17.96 17.31 4.73
C PHE A 187 -17.05 18.38 5.34
N ALA A 188 -17.58 19.38 6.04
CA ALA A 188 -16.79 20.35 6.80
C ALA A 188 -16.07 19.67 7.96
N ASP A 189 -16.78 18.84 8.74
CA ASP A 189 -16.21 18.06 9.84
C ASP A 189 -15.12 17.10 9.34
N ALA A 190 -15.44 16.37 8.27
CA ALA A 190 -14.47 15.48 7.64
C ALA A 190 -13.23 16.24 7.13
N LEU A 191 -13.40 17.42 6.53
CA LEU A 191 -12.31 18.25 6.06
C LEU A 191 -11.43 18.75 7.22
N CYS A 192 -12.03 19.23 8.30
CA CYS A 192 -11.30 19.65 9.49
C CYS A 192 -10.49 18.50 10.10
N ALA A 193 -11.13 17.34 10.28
CA ALA A 193 -10.47 16.14 10.79
C ALA A 193 -9.33 15.67 9.87
N VAL A 194 -9.52 15.68 8.54
CA VAL A 194 -8.47 15.33 7.56
C VAL A 194 -7.27 16.28 7.66
N ILE A 195 -7.52 17.59 7.74
CA ILE A 195 -6.47 18.61 7.91
C ILE A 195 -5.70 18.37 9.21
N LYS A 196 -6.41 18.12 10.32
CA LYS A 196 -5.80 17.89 11.63
C LYS A 196 -4.93 16.62 11.63
N ILE A 197 -5.42 15.52 11.07
CA ILE A 197 -4.65 14.27 10.90
C ILE A 197 -3.43 14.50 10.00
N ALA A 198 -3.58 15.24 8.90
CA ALA A 198 -2.46 15.53 7.99
C ALA A 198 -1.37 16.37 8.66
N ILE A 199 -1.75 17.32 9.53
CA ILE A 199 -0.82 18.14 10.32
C ILE A 199 -0.11 17.29 11.37
N GLN A 200 -0.85 16.47 12.12
CA GLN A 200 -0.29 15.56 13.12
C GLN A 200 0.72 14.57 12.51
N ASN A 201 0.48 14.15 11.27
CA ASN A 201 1.30 13.17 10.56
C ASN A 201 2.22 13.80 9.51
N SER A 202 2.53 15.09 9.66
CA SER A 202 3.33 15.85 8.71
C SER A 202 4.75 15.30 8.57
N ALA A 203 5.21 15.12 7.34
CA ALA A 203 6.61 14.81 7.06
C ALA A 203 7.56 15.90 7.57
N ARG A 204 7.09 17.16 7.57
CA ARG A 204 7.86 18.32 8.03
C ARG A 204 8.15 18.26 9.52
N THR A 205 7.19 17.78 10.29
CA THR A 205 7.25 17.72 11.75
C THR A 205 7.90 16.42 12.23
N LEU A 206 7.63 15.30 11.55
CA LEU A 206 8.02 13.98 12.03
C LEU A 206 9.39 13.51 11.52
N LEU A 207 9.81 13.83 10.29
CA LEU A 207 11.08 13.33 9.76
C LEU A 207 12.31 13.85 10.53
N PRO A 208 12.42 15.17 10.87
CA PRO A 208 13.58 15.67 11.61
C PRO A 208 13.83 14.95 12.95
N PRO A 209 12.85 14.83 13.88
CA PRO A 209 13.08 14.11 15.13
C PRO A 209 13.32 12.61 14.92
N TYR A 210 12.65 11.96 13.95
CA TYR A 210 12.87 10.54 13.67
C TYR A 210 14.28 10.23 13.15
N SER A 211 14.87 11.12 12.34
CA SER A 211 16.25 10.99 11.89
C SER A 211 17.27 11.61 12.85
N LYS A 212 16.83 12.29 13.91
CA LYS A 212 17.65 13.18 14.77
C LYS A 212 18.46 14.21 13.97
N LEU A 213 17.86 14.75 12.91
CA LEU A 213 18.45 15.81 12.11
C LEU A 213 17.67 17.11 12.33
N SER A 214 18.33 18.24 12.09
CA SER A 214 17.64 19.52 12.11
C SER A 214 16.73 19.66 10.88
N PHE A 215 15.75 20.55 10.95
CA PHE A 215 14.83 20.80 9.85
C PHE A 215 15.56 21.29 8.59
N GLU A 216 16.61 22.10 8.75
CA GLU A 216 17.40 22.69 7.67
C GLU A 216 18.05 21.62 6.78
N LYS A 217 18.45 20.47 7.35
CA LYS A 217 18.96 19.33 6.56
C LYS A 217 17.88 18.72 5.67
N TRP A 218 16.63 18.72 6.12
CA TRP A 218 15.50 18.18 5.37
C TRP A 218 14.83 19.19 4.43
N GLU A 219 15.04 20.49 4.64
CA GLU A 219 14.32 21.58 4.00
C GLU A 219 14.32 21.46 2.46
N SER A 220 15.50 21.21 1.87
CA SER A 220 15.65 21.06 0.41
C SER A 220 14.78 19.93 -0.15
N TYR A 221 14.65 18.81 0.55
CA TYR A 221 13.77 17.71 0.15
C TYR A 221 12.31 18.06 0.40
N LEU A 222 11.96 18.51 1.61
CA LEU A 222 10.59 18.76 2.01
C LEU A 222 9.90 19.84 1.15
N ASN A 223 10.66 20.82 0.66
CA ASN A 223 10.18 21.86 -0.25
C ASN A 223 9.94 21.38 -1.70
N LYS A 224 10.42 20.18 -2.10
CA LYS A 224 10.12 19.62 -3.43
C LYS A 224 8.63 19.30 -3.53
N ARG A 225 8.06 19.47 -4.71
CA ARG A 225 6.67 19.04 -4.96
C ARG A 225 6.49 17.53 -4.83
N THR A 226 7.50 16.76 -5.22
CA THR A 226 7.51 15.29 -5.21
C THR A 226 7.83 14.67 -3.85
N SER A 227 8.14 15.48 -2.83
CA SER A 227 8.38 14.96 -1.48
C SER A 227 7.07 14.53 -0.83
N ILE A 228 7.17 13.58 0.10
CA ILE A 228 6.02 13.20 0.90
C ILE A 228 5.56 14.38 1.76
N LYS A 229 4.24 14.58 1.84
CA LYS A 229 3.64 15.60 2.71
C LYS A 229 3.22 15.04 4.05
N MET A 230 2.82 13.76 4.05
CA MET A 230 2.39 13.02 5.23
C MET A 230 3.16 11.70 5.35
N VAL A 231 3.49 11.31 6.57
CA VAL A 231 4.19 10.05 6.91
C VAL A 231 3.14 8.97 7.18
N TRP A 232 3.12 7.89 6.39
CA TRP A 232 2.15 6.81 6.58
C TRP A 232 2.53 5.93 7.79
N PRO A 233 1.63 5.06 8.30
CA PRO A 233 1.91 4.27 9.49
C PRO A 233 3.20 3.46 9.39
N ALA A 234 3.49 2.89 8.22
CA ALA A 234 4.73 2.18 7.95
C ALA A 234 5.97 3.06 8.12
N GLN A 235 5.93 4.30 7.62
CA GLN A 235 7.04 5.24 7.78
C GLN A 235 7.12 5.86 9.19
N ARG A 236 5.99 5.96 9.92
CA ARG A 236 6.02 6.32 11.34
C ARG A 236 6.72 5.23 12.14
N LEU A 237 6.37 3.96 11.91
CA LEU A 237 6.99 2.82 12.58
C LEU A 237 8.52 2.78 12.40
N ILE A 238 9.04 2.98 11.17
CA ILE A 238 10.52 3.01 10.98
C ILE A 238 11.16 4.22 11.67
N GLY A 239 10.45 5.35 11.75
CA GLY A 239 10.92 6.56 12.42
C GLY A 239 10.97 6.40 13.94
N GLU A 240 9.88 5.93 14.55
CA GLU A 240 9.75 5.66 15.97
C GLU A 240 10.75 4.62 16.47
N LYS A 241 11.06 3.61 15.64
CA LYS A 241 12.06 2.58 15.94
C LYS A 241 13.50 3.05 15.75
N GLY A 242 13.72 4.30 15.30
CA GLY A 242 15.04 4.92 15.16
C GLY A 242 15.83 4.44 13.94
N ILE A 243 15.16 3.83 12.96
CA ILE A 243 15.80 3.29 11.75
C ILE A 243 16.33 4.44 10.88
N LEU A 244 15.60 5.56 10.82
CA LEU A 244 16.05 6.77 10.12
C LEU A 244 17.31 7.39 10.77
N ASN A 245 17.55 7.12 12.05
CA ASN A 245 18.77 7.52 12.78
C ASN A 245 19.87 6.43 12.76
N GLY A 246 19.81 5.47 11.83
CA GLY A 246 20.90 4.53 11.61
C GLY A 246 20.84 3.22 12.40
N LYS A 247 19.74 2.93 13.10
CA LYS A 247 19.61 1.63 13.79
C LYS A 247 19.47 0.48 12.78
N ASN A 248 20.18 -0.61 13.05
CA ASN A 248 19.97 -1.88 12.38
C ASN A 248 18.58 -2.42 12.71
N ALA A 249 17.88 -2.96 11.72
CA ALA A 249 16.48 -3.34 11.92
C ALA A 249 16.00 -4.53 11.08
N ILE A 250 15.11 -5.32 11.69
CA ILE A 250 14.17 -6.19 10.98
C ILE A 250 12.82 -5.46 10.98
N VAL A 251 12.21 -5.28 9.81
CA VAL A 251 10.97 -4.52 9.63
C VAL A 251 9.91 -5.42 9.00
N GLN A 252 8.82 -5.64 9.73
CA GLN A 252 7.67 -6.40 9.25
C GLN A 252 6.59 -5.44 8.76
N LEU A 253 6.47 -5.31 7.44
CA LEU A 253 5.50 -4.44 6.77
C LEU A 253 4.73 -5.23 5.72
N PRO A 254 3.39 -5.29 5.78
CA PRO A 254 2.59 -5.95 4.75
C PRO A 254 2.79 -5.35 3.35
N THR A 255 2.38 -6.07 2.31
CA THR A 255 2.40 -5.53 0.93
C THR A 255 1.44 -4.34 0.82
N GLY A 256 1.82 -3.31 0.05
CA GLY A 256 0.97 -2.16 -0.27
C GLY A 256 0.95 -1.02 0.76
N VAL A 257 1.72 -1.11 1.85
CA VAL A 257 1.75 -0.09 2.92
C VAL A 257 2.83 1.00 2.73
N GLY A 258 3.50 1.01 1.57
CA GLY A 258 4.55 1.99 1.25
C GLY A 258 5.98 1.55 1.61
N LYS A 259 6.34 0.27 1.42
CA LYS A 259 7.70 -0.24 1.63
C LYS A 259 8.76 0.55 0.84
N THR A 260 8.56 0.77 -0.46
CA THR A 260 9.50 1.51 -1.32
C THR A 260 9.76 2.92 -0.80
N LYS A 261 8.73 3.62 -0.32
CA LYS A 261 8.89 4.94 0.29
C LYS A 261 9.64 4.89 1.63
N SER A 262 9.46 3.82 2.40
CA SER A 262 10.22 3.56 3.63
C SER A 262 11.71 3.41 3.32
N ILE A 263 12.06 2.65 2.27
CA ILE A 263 13.45 2.50 1.79
C ILE A 263 14.01 3.85 1.36
N GLU A 264 13.27 4.63 0.56
CA GLU A 264 13.69 5.98 0.14
C GLU A 264 14.03 6.85 1.34
N LEU A 265 13.19 6.88 2.38
CA LEU A 265 13.42 7.71 3.56
C LEU A 265 14.65 7.25 4.36
N ILE A 266 14.90 5.95 4.46
CA ILE A 266 16.10 5.41 5.15
C ILE A 266 17.36 5.84 4.41
N VAL A 267 17.41 5.65 3.09
CA VAL A 267 18.54 6.07 2.25
C VAL A 267 18.75 7.58 2.33
N ARG A 268 17.67 8.36 2.26
CA ARG A 268 17.74 9.82 2.34
C ARG A 268 18.23 10.27 3.71
N ALA A 269 17.74 9.68 4.79
CA ALA A 269 18.20 9.99 6.14
C ALA A 269 19.69 9.68 6.31
N MET A 270 20.19 8.56 5.75
CA MET A 270 21.63 8.27 5.69
C MET A 270 22.41 9.39 4.99
N PHE A 271 22.03 9.74 3.75
CA PHE A 271 22.69 10.79 2.97
C PHE A 271 22.64 12.18 3.62
N LEU A 272 21.55 12.53 4.31
CA LEU A 272 21.42 13.81 5.01
C LEU A 272 22.20 13.82 6.32
N SER A 273 22.29 12.67 6.99
CA SER A 273 23.07 12.52 8.22
C SER A 273 24.58 12.39 7.99
N GLU A 274 25.03 12.26 6.73
CA GLU A 274 26.43 12.05 6.35
C GLU A 274 27.04 10.78 7.02
N ARG A 275 26.20 9.80 7.35
CA ARG A 275 26.63 8.48 7.85
C ARG A 275 27.21 7.59 6.76
N GLY A 276 26.97 7.94 5.50
CA GLY A 276 27.36 7.14 4.34
C GLY A 276 26.92 7.77 3.03
N ASN A 277 27.59 7.35 1.95
CA ASN A 277 27.34 7.76 0.57
C ASN A 277 26.87 6.60 -0.32
N THR A 278 26.94 5.35 0.13
CA THR A 278 26.55 4.19 -0.67
C THR A 278 25.45 3.39 0.01
N ALA A 279 24.30 3.26 -0.65
CA ALA A 279 23.24 2.34 -0.27
C ALA A 279 23.15 1.18 -1.27
N LEU A 280 22.99 -0.05 -0.77
CA LEU A 280 22.73 -1.26 -1.55
C LEU A 280 21.33 -1.78 -1.22
N ILE A 281 20.48 -1.91 -2.25
CA ILE A 281 19.12 -2.45 -2.15
C ILE A 281 19.08 -3.80 -2.85
N VAL A 282 18.72 -4.84 -2.10
CA VAL A 282 18.63 -6.22 -2.57
C VAL A 282 17.16 -6.63 -2.68
N ALA A 283 16.73 -7.06 -3.86
CA ALA A 283 15.35 -7.46 -4.13
C ALA A 283 15.29 -8.84 -4.82
N PRO A 284 14.26 -9.68 -4.54
CA PRO A 284 14.24 -11.09 -4.92
C PRO A 284 14.08 -11.37 -6.42
N LEU A 285 13.62 -10.38 -7.19
CA LEU A 285 13.29 -10.53 -8.61
C LEU A 285 13.83 -9.35 -9.40
N ARG A 286 14.32 -9.61 -10.61
CA ARG A 286 14.82 -8.57 -11.52
C ARG A 286 13.77 -7.51 -11.87
N ALA A 287 12.52 -7.94 -12.05
CA ALA A 287 11.41 -7.02 -12.28
C ALA A 287 11.25 -6.03 -11.13
N LEU A 288 11.38 -6.51 -9.89
CA LEU A 288 11.33 -5.65 -8.70
C LEU A 288 12.57 -4.76 -8.59
N CYS A 289 13.76 -5.26 -8.94
CA CYS A 289 14.96 -4.43 -9.04
C CYS A 289 14.79 -3.27 -10.04
N ASN A 290 14.18 -3.52 -11.20
CA ASN A 290 13.89 -2.47 -12.18
C ASN A 290 12.94 -1.41 -11.59
N GLU A 291 11.84 -1.85 -10.96
CA GLU A 291 10.86 -0.96 -10.33
C GLU A 291 11.50 -0.08 -9.25
N ILE A 292 12.28 -0.68 -8.35
CA ILE A 292 13.02 0.04 -7.30
C ILE A 292 14.02 1.03 -7.94
N SER A 293 14.73 0.63 -9.00
CA SER A 293 15.71 1.50 -9.66
C SER A 293 15.04 2.72 -10.29
N ASP A 294 13.91 2.52 -10.97
CA ASP A 294 13.11 3.60 -11.56
C ASP A 294 12.57 4.56 -10.48
N ASP A 295 12.07 4.02 -9.37
CA ASP A 295 11.54 4.82 -8.26
C ASP A 295 12.63 5.61 -7.54
N MET A 296 13.78 4.99 -7.26
CA MET A 296 14.94 5.67 -6.68
C MET A 296 15.50 6.72 -7.64
N GLY A 297 15.53 6.45 -8.95
CA GLY A 297 15.96 7.43 -9.96
C GLY A 297 15.07 8.67 -10.03
N LYS A 298 13.75 8.51 -9.87
CA LYS A 298 12.82 9.64 -9.73
C LYS A 298 13.04 10.37 -8.41
N ALA A 299 13.20 9.63 -7.31
CA ALA A 299 13.29 10.20 -5.96
C ALA A 299 14.61 10.94 -5.67
N PHE A 300 15.71 10.49 -6.25
CA PHE A 300 17.07 11.04 -6.06
C PHE A 300 17.63 11.65 -7.34
N SER A 301 16.76 12.13 -8.23
CA SER A 301 17.17 12.76 -9.49
C SER A 301 18.17 13.89 -9.25
N LYS A 302 19.38 13.74 -9.81
CA LYS A 302 20.54 14.64 -9.64
C LYS A 302 21.13 14.72 -8.22
N GLU A 303 20.67 13.87 -7.29
CA GLU A 303 21.17 13.77 -5.92
C GLU A 303 22.09 12.55 -5.72
N ALA A 304 21.84 11.46 -6.44
CA ALA A 304 22.61 10.22 -6.38
C ALA A 304 22.63 9.51 -7.74
N SER A 305 23.67 8.75 -8.03
CA SER A 305 23.68 7.81 -9.15
C SER A 305 22.97 6.51 -8.77
N ILE A 306 22.17 6.00 -9.70
CA ILE A 306 21.45 4.73 -9.55
C ILE A 306 22.11 3.71 -10.46
N ASN A 307 22.65 2.64 -9.86
CA ASN A 307 23.33 1.59 -10.60
C ASN A 307 22.65 0.26 -10.32
N GLN A 308 22.03 -0.32 -11.35
CA GLN A 308 21.47 -1.65 -11.26
C GLN A 308 22.47 -2.67 -11.80
N PHE A 309 22.85 -3.64 -10.96
CA PHE A 309 23.70 -4.74 -11.41
C PHE A 309 22.88 -5.71 -12.25
N SER A 310 23.14 -5.73 -13.57
CA SER A 310 22.54 -6.64 -14.53
C SER A 310 23.48 -7.78 -14.94
N ASP A 311 22.99 -8.71 -15.77
CA ASP A 311 23.74 -9.91 -16.19
C ASP A 311 24.87 -9.63 -17.20
N LEU A 312 25.05 -8.39 -17.66
CA LEU A 312 26.14 -8.05 -18.55
C LEU A 312 27.47 -8.08 -17.77
N LEU A 313 28.40 -8.91 -18.25
CA LEU A 313 29.59 -9.40 -17.57
C LEU A 313 30.82 -8.46 -17.60
N GLU A 314 30.66 -7.17 -17.87
CA GLU A 314 31.79 -6.25 -18.00
C GLU A 314 31.54 -4.93 -17.27
N ILE A 315 31.32 -5.00 -15.96
CA ILE A 315 31.48 -3.83 -15.12
C ILE A 315 32.60 -4.16 -14.14
N ASP A 316 33.71 -3.46 -14.28
CA ASP A 316 34.70 -3.36 -13.22
C ASP A 316 34.00 -2.69 -12.03
N PHE A 317 33.57 -3.52 -11.08
CA PHE A 317 32.72 -3.11 -9.97
C PHE A 317 33.37 -2.00 -9.15
N LEU A 318 34.71 -1.99 -9.06
CA LEU A 318 35.49 -0.98 -8.36
C LEU A 318 35.39 0.39 -9.03
N ASN A 319 35.23 0.46 -10.36
CA ASN A 319 35.05 1.75 -11.04
C ASN A 319 33.78 2.49 -10.61
N ILE A 320 32.74 1.78 -10.17
CA ILE A 320 31.54 2.41 -9.60
C ILE A 320 31.89 3.20 -8.33
N PHE A 321 32.88 2.74 -7.57
CA PHE A 321 33.31 3.33 -6.30
C PHE A 321 34.46 4.34 -6.46
N SER A 322 34.90 4.61 -7.67
CA SER A 322 36.05 5.50 -7.95
C SER A 322 35.92 6.93 -7.42
N ASN A 323 34.70 7.41 -7.14
CA ASN A 323 34.44 8.72 -6.56
C ASN A 323 33.74 8.59 -5.19
N GLU A 324 34.49 8.64 -4.10
CA GLU A 324 33.99 8.45 -2.72
C GLU A 324 32.94 9.49 -2.29
N ASP A 325 33.02 10.72 -2.82
CA ASP A 325 32.09 11.82 -2.48
C ASP A 325 30.74 11.71 -3.22
N GLU A 326 30.65 10.85 -4.23
CA GLU A 326 29.41 10.64 -4.97
C GLU A 326 28.44 9.75 -4.19
N LYS A 327 27.20 10.20 -4.05
CA LYS A 327 26.10 9.39 -3.50
C LYS A 327 25.65 8.35 -4.51
N LYS A 328 25.59 7.09 -4.08
CA LYS A 328 25.29 5.93 -4.93
C LYS A 328 24.19 5.09 -4.32
N ILE A 329 23.25 4.66 -5.16
CA ILE A 329 22.24 3.67 -4.81
C ILE A 329 22.41 2.50 -5.78
N LEU A 330 22.80 1.36 -5.23
CA LEU A 330 23.03 0.12 -5.95
C LEU A 330 21.81 -0.78 -5.80
N VAL A 331 21.38 -1.43 -6.88
CA VAL A 331 20.23 -2.35 -6.85
C VAL A 331 20.58 -3.68 -7.51
N CYS A 332 20.32 -4.80 -6.83
CA CYS A 332 20.59 -6.13 -7.37
C CYS A 332 19.73 -7.23 -6.76
N THR A 333 19.85 -8.44 -7.33
CA THR A 333 19.29 -9.65 -6.73
C THR A 333 20.28 -10.29 -5.75
N PRO A 334 19.83 -11.12 -4.80
CA PRO A 334 20.71 -11.83 -3.88
C PRO A 334 21.80 -12.64 -4.58
N GLU A 335 21.44 -13.34 -5.66
CA GLU A 335 22.36 -14.19 -6.42
C GLU A 335 23.47 -13.36 -7.07
N LYS A 336 23.11 -12.19 -7.62
CA LYS A 336 24.10 -11.27 -8.21
C LYS A 336 24.99 -10.66 -7.14
N LEU A 337 24.43 -10.32 -5.98
CA LEU A 337 25.23 -9.79 -4.87
C LEU A 337 26.24 -10.82 -4.38
N GLN A 338 25.81 -12.07 -4.20
CA GLN A 338 26.71 -13.14 -3.80
C GLN A 338 27.82 -13.36 -4.83
N PHE A 339 27.50 -13.31 -6.13
CA PHE A 339 28.51 -13.36 -7.18
C PHE A 339 29.53 -12.22 -7.04
N ILE A 340 29.08 -10.98 -6.83
CA ILE A 340 29.94 -9.81 -6.67
C ILE A 340 30.87 -9.98 -5.47
N PHE A 341 30.31 -10.28 -4.31
CA PHE A 341 31.07 -10.43 -3.06
C PHE A 341 32.03 -11.62 -3.07
N HIS A 342 31.75 -12.66 -3.84
CA HIS A 342 32.70 -13.76 -3.99
C HIS A 342 33.96 -13.37 -4.79
N HIS A 343 33.82 -12.43 -5.74
CA HIS A 343 34.93 -11.99 -6.59
C HIS A 343 35.67 -10.78 -5.99
N GLU A 344 34.93 -9.86 -5.39
CA GLU A 344 35.44 -8.57 -4.89
C GLU A 344 34.93 -8.33 -3.46
N LEU A 345 35.55 -8.99 -2.48
CA LEU A 345 35.19 -8.88 -1.06
C LEU A 345 35.35 -7.44 -0.51
N GLU A 346 36.29 -6.68 -1.07
CA GLU A 346 36.58 -5.30 -0.68
C GLU A 346 35.38 -4.37 -0.87
N LEU A 347 34.45 -4.70 -1.78
CA LEU A 347 33.23 -3.90 -2.00
C LEU A 347 32.29 -3.89 -0.78
N MET A 348 32.41 -4.84 0.14
CA MET A 348 31.60 -4.85 1.36
C MET A 348 31.90 -3.65 2.26
N SER A 349 33.14 -3.15 2.28
CA SER A 349 33.50 -1.96 3.08
C SER A 349 33.01 -0.65 2.46
N GLU A 350 32.76 -0.64 1.15
CA GLU A 350 32.31 0.53 0.40
C GLU A 350 30.80 0.82 0.54
N ILE A 351 30.04 -0.10 1.13
CA ILE A 351 28.58 0.00 1.29
C ILE A 351 28.25 0.44 2.71
N ASP A 352 27.56 1.55 2.88
CA ASP A 352 27.22 2.09 4.20
C ASP A 352 25.87 1.60 4.70
N LEU A 353 24.94 1.29 3.79
CA LEU A 353 23.59 0.84 4.10
C LEU A 353 23.20 -0.35 3.23
N TYR A 354 22.85 -1.44 3.86
CA TYR A 354 22.27 -2.63 3.26
C TYR A 354 20.77 -2.65 3.52
N VAL A 355 19.98 -2.64 2.45
CA VAL A 355 18.53 -2.80 2.50
C VAL A 355 18.15 -4.09 1.80
N PHE A 356 17.60 -5.04 2.54
CA PHE A 356 17.05 -6.26 1.97
C PHE A 356 15.54 -6.16 1.90
N ASP A 357 14.98 -6.13 0.69
CA ASP A 357 13.54 -6.22 0.47
C ASP A 357 13.12 -7.69 0.30
N GLU A 358 11.92 -7.99 0.76
CA GLU A 358 11.34 -9.33 0.82
C GLU A 358 12.21 -10.37 1.56
N GLY A 359 12.63 -10.05 2.77
CA GLY A 359 13.43 -10.96 3.60
C GLY A 359 12.74 -12.28 3.99
N HIS A 360 11.46 -12.52 3.64
CA HIS A 360 10.83 -13.84 3.75
C HIS A 360 11.50 -14.90 2.85
N MET A 361 12.44 -14.50 2.00
CA MET A 361 13.31 -15.37 1.21
C MET A 361 14.05 -16.43 2.04
N PHE A 362 14.22 -16.25 3.36
CA PHE A 362 14.72 -17.31 4.25
C PHE A 362 13.91 -18.60 4.16
N ASP A 363 12.59 -18.49 3.98
CA ASP A 363 11.67 -19.64 3.91
C ASP A 363 11.56 -20.24 2.49
N ASP A 364 12.28 -19.70 1.50
CA ASP A 364 12.30 -20.23 0.12
C ASP A 364 13.07 -21.55 0.06
N MET A 365 12.39 -22.65 -0.29
CA MET A 365 13.00 -23.99 -0.37
C MET A 365 14.19 -24.09 -1.33
N SER A 366 14.27 -23.23 -2.34
CA SER A 366 15.31 -23.29 -3.37
C SER A 366 16.42 -22.27 -3.13
N ARG A 367 16.06 -21.07 -2.66
CA ARG A 367 16.97 -19.93 -2.53
C ARG A 367 17.31 -19.55 -1.09
N GLY A 368 16.59 -20.07 -0.10
CA GLY A 368 16.77 -19.71 1.31
C GLY A 368 18.18 -19.99 1.83
N ALA A 369 18.73 -21.17 1.55
CA ALA A 369 20.10 -21.50 1.97
C ALA A 369 21.16 -20.57 1.35
N MET A 370 20.97 -20.15 0.10
CA MET A 370 21.85 -19.19 -0.56
C MET A 370 21.74 -17.80 0.08
N TYR A 371 20.52 -17.39 0.38
CA TYR A 371 20.23 -16.12 1.04
C TYR A 371 20.81 -16.09 2.47
N GLU A 372 20.67 -17.17 3.23
CA GLU A 372 21.30 -17.33 4.54
C GLU A 372 22.83 -17.21 4.48
N LEU A 373 23.45 -17.87 3.49
CA LEU A 373 24.90 -17.79 3.29
C LEU A 373 25.35 -16.37 2.95
N LEU A 374 24.63 -15.67 2.06
CA LEU A 374 24.89 -14.27 1.73
C LEU A 374 24.83 -13.37 2.97
N ILE A 375 23.79 -13.50 3.80
CA ILE A 375 23.66 -12.71 5.03
C ILE A 375 24.77 -13.07 6.04
N ALA A 376 25.15 -14.35 6.14
CA ALA A 376 26.26 -14.78 6.99
C ALA A 376 27.60 -14.19 6.55
N ASP A 377 27.86 -14.13 5.24
CA ASP A 377 29.05 -13.50 4.68
C ASP A 377 29.08 -12.01 4.99
N ILE A 378 27.96 -11.30 4.77
CA ILE A 378 27.87 -9.86 5.10
C ILE A 378 28.11 -9.63 6.58
N LYS A 379 27.45 -10.40 7.46
CA LYS A 379 27.63 -10.29 8.90
C LYS A 379 29.08 -10.51 9.34
N LYS A 380 29.81 -11.38 8.63
CA LYS A 380 31.21 -11.68 8.95
C LYS A 380 32.14 -10.48 8.68
N TYR A 381 31.82 -9.65 7.69
CA TYR A 381 32.69 -8.54 7.26
C TYR A 381 32.12 -7.15 7.56
N ILE A 382 30.87 -7.06 8.00
CA ILE A 382 30.22 -5.78 8.31
C ILE A 382 30.94 -5.03 9.43
N GLN A 383 31.07 -3.73 9.23
CA GLN A 383 31.69 -2.80 10.15
C GLN A 383 30.66 -2.16 11.09
N PRO A 384 31.05 -1.73 12.31
CA PRO A 384 30.10 -1.21 13.30
C PRO A 384 29.29 0.03 12.88
N TRP A 385 29.78 0.81 11.93
CA TRP A 385 29.10 2.01 11.42
C TRP A 385 28.10 1.72 10.29
N GLN A 386 28.21 0.55 9.65
CA GLN A 386 27.34 0.16 8.54
C GLN A 386 25.96 -0.25 9.05
N GLN A 387 24.92 0.12 8.31
CA GLN A 387 23.54 -0.15 8.67
C GLN A 387 22.96 -1.32 7.86
N ILE A 388 22.27 -2.26 8.54
CA ILE A 388 21.45 -3.31 7.91
C ILE A 388 19.98 -3.08 8.23
N VAL A 389 19.15 -3.03 7.19
CA VAL A 389 17.69 -3.04 7.31
C VAL A 389 17.13 -4.15 6.45
N LEU A 390 16.38 -5.06 7.07
CA LEU A 390 15.68 -6.14 6.37
C LEU A 390 14.18 -5.93 6.46
N LEU A 391 13.52 -5.72 5.32
CA LEU A 391 12.08 -5.54 5.20
C LEU A 391 11.43 -6.83 4.72
N SER A 392 10.34 -7.25 5.35
CA SER A 392 9.58 -8.42 4.93
C SER A 392 8.09 -8.28 5.24
N ALA A 393 7.23 -8.92 4.44
CA ALA A 393 5.79 -8.96 4.72
C ALA A 393 5.44 -9.86 5.91
N VAL A 394 6.07 -11.04 5.99
CA VAL A 394 5.79 -12.04 7.03
C VAL A 394 7.11 -12.71 7.40
N LEU A 395 7.41 -12.78 8.70
CA LEU A 395 8.52 -13.56 9.25
C LEU A 395 8.03 -14.20 10.55
N SER A 396 7.82 -15.51 10.54
CA SER A 396 7.24 -16.24 11.68
C SER A 396 8.19 -16.28 12.90
N ASN A 397 9.49 -16.18 12.66
CA ASN A 397 10.59 -16.24 13.63
C ASN A 397 11.42 -14.94 13.65
N ALA A 398 10.77 -13.79 13.45
CA ALA A 398 11.42 -12.48 13.29
C ALA A 398 12.41 -12.14 14.43
N ASP A 399 12.08 -12.45 15.68
CA ASP A 399 12.97 -12.22 16.83
C ASP A 399 14.28 -13.01 16.72
N ARG A 400 14.22 -14.28 16.28
CA ARG A 400 15.40 -15.13 16.10
C ARG A 400 16.27 -14.64 14.94
N ILE A 401 15.64 -14.19 13.85
CA ILE A 401 16.35 -13.58 12.73
C ILE A 401 17.01 -12.28 13.18
N LYS A 402 16.31 -11.45 13.96
CA LYS A 402 16.86 -10.22 14.53
C LYS A 402 18.09 -10.48 15.38
N GLU A 403 18.00 -11.41 16.34
CA GLU A 403 19.13 -11.83 17.18
C GLU A 403 20.30 -12.36 16.33
N TRP A 404 20.01 -13.17 15.32
CA TRP A 404 21.03 -13.76 14.45
C TRP A 404 21.72 -12.72 13.53
N VAL A 405 20.98 -11.84 12.87
CA VAL A 405 21.55 -10.94 11.85
C VAL A 405 22.15 -9.68 12.48
N ILE A 406 21.41 -9.04 13.39
CA ILE A 406 21.72 -7.66 13.85
C ILE A 406 21.98 -7.57 15.37
N GLY A 407 21.90 -8.68 16.09
CA GLY A 407 22.23 -8.75 17.52
C GLY A 407 21.29 -7.93 18.42
N ASP A 408 21.64 -7.82 19.70
CA ASP A 408 20.77 -7.21 20.72
C ASP A 408 20.51 -5.72 20.48
N ASP A 409 21.47 -4.99 19.94
CA ASP A 409 21.38 -3.56 19.65
C ASP A 409 20.44 -3.22 18.47
N GLY A 410 20.11 -4.22 17.66
CA GLY A 410 19.15 -4.10 16.57
C GLY A 410 17.69 -4.02 17.04
N VAL A 411 16.81 -3.50 16.19
CA VAL A 411 15.38 -3.35 16.50
C VAL A 411 14.49 -4.24 15.63
N LEU A 412 13.44 -4.79 16.24
CA LEU A 412 12.31 -5.37 15.52
C LEU A 412 11.22 -4.32 15.40
N ALA A 413 10.90 -3.93 14.18
CA ALA A 413 9.85 -2.98 13.84
C ALA A 413 8.64 -3.76 13.31
N TYR A 414 7.63 -3.90 14.16
CA TYR A 414 6.35 -4.56 13.85
C TYR A 414 5.22 -3.80 14.53
N ASP A 415 4.10 -3.66 13.81
CA ASP A 415 2.85 -3.15 14.33
C ASP A 415 1.70 -3.94 13.70
N LYS A 416 0.86 -4.55 14.55
CA LYS A 416 -0.29 -5.38 14.17
C LYS A 416 -1.43 -4.57 13.52
N ASP A 417 -1.45 -3.26 13.75
CA ASP A 417 -2.50 -2.37 13.27
C ASP A 417 -2.15 -1.83 11.86
N ILE A 418 -0.90 -1.97 11.42
CA ILE A 418 -0.50 -1.77 10.03
C ILE A 418 -0.89 -3.02 9.23
N ARG A 419 -2.00 -2.94 8.49
CA ARG A 419 -2.54 -4.05 7.70
C ARG A 419 -2.47 -3.74 6.22
N SER A 420 -2.25 -4.77 5.40
CA SER A 420 -2.48 -4.66 3.96
C SER A 420 -3.97 -4.54 3.68
N THR A 421 -4.29 -4.11 2.46
CA THR A 421 -5.64 -4.27 1.90
C THR A 421 -6.15 -5.70 2.13
N PRO A 422 -7.40 -5.87 2.62
CA PRO A 422 -7.98 -7.20 2.85
C PRO A 422 -7.89 -8.06 1.60
N LYS A 423 -7.46 -9.32 1.76
CA LYS A 423 -7.47 -10.33 0.71
C LYS A 423 -8.65 -11.26 0.95
N VAL A 424 -9.28 -11.70 -0.13
CA VAL A 424 -10.36 -12.68 -0.07
C VAL A 424 -9.90 -13.92 -0.82
N VAL A 425 -10.02 -15.09 -0.21
CA VAL A 425 -9.61 -16.36 -0.82
C VAL A 425 -10.84 -17.18 -1.15
N GLY A 426 -10.99 -17.58 -2.41
CA GLY A 426 -12.10 -18.40 -2.89
C GLY A 426 -11.69 -19.85 -3.15
N PHE A 427 -12.46 -20.80 -2.64
CA PHE A 427 -12.30 -22.23 -2.91
C PHE A 427 -13.42 -22.72 -3.82
N ALA A 428 -13.06 -23.30 -4.96
CA ALA A 428 -14.02 -23.91 -5.88
C ALA A 428 -14.49 -25.27 -5.37
N SER A 429 -15.80 -25.48 -5.30
CA SER A 429 -16.43 -26.74 -4.89
C SER A 429 -16.67 -27.67 -6.09
N SER A 430 -16.94 -28.95 -5.82
CA SER A 430 -17.34 -29.93 -6.85
C SER A 430 -18.66 -29.58 -7.54
N GLU A 431 -19.46 -28.69 -6.96
CA GLU A 431 -20.74 -28.22 -7.49
C GLU A 431 -20.59 -26.96 -8.37
N ASN A 432 -19.34 -26.57 -8.68
CA ASN A 432 -18.98 -25.35 -9.41
C ASN A 432 -19.38 -24.06 -8.69
N GLU A 433 -19.46 -24.09 -7.36
CA GLU A 433 -19.60 -22.91 -6.52
C GLU A 433 -18.22 -22.44 -6.05
N ILE A 434 -18.08 -21.16 -5.69
CA ILE A 434 -16.85 -20.65 -5.08
C ILE A 434 -17.20 -20.08 -3.70
N HIS A 435 -16.58 -20.66 -2.67
CA HIS A 435 -16.74 -20.26 -1.27
C HIS A 435 -15.60 -19.34 -0.87
N TYR A 436 -15.91 -18.11 -0.50
CA TYR A 436 -14.95 -17.09 -0.11
C TYR A 436 -14.78 -17.03 1.39
N PHE A 437 -13.53 -16.92 1.83
CA PHE A 437 -13.14 -16.79 3.23
C PHE A 437 -12.33 -15.50 3.41
N SER A 438 -12.53 -14.87 4.56
CA SER A 438 -11.72 -13.73 5.01
C SER A 438 -10.44 -14.22 5.71
N ASN A 439 -9.57 -13.29 6.11
CA ASN A 439 -8.18 -13.52 6.53
C ASN A 439 -7.89 -14.70 7.49
N THR A 440 -8.86 -15.17 8.29
CA THR A 440 -8.63 -16.28 9.24
C THR A 440 -8.89 -17.66 8.66
N PHE A 441 -9.54 -17.80 7.49
CA PHE A 441 -10.02 -19.08 6.93
C PHE A 441 -10.95 -19.90 7.86
N GLU A 442 -11.27 -19.38 9.04
CA GLU A 442 -12.08 -20.05 10.07
C GLU A 442 -13.57 -19.94 9.76
N GLU A 443 -13.99 -18.82 9.14
CA GLU A 443 -15.38 -18.55 8.83
C GLU A 443 -15.55 -18.20 7.34
N GLU A 444 -16.51 -18.88 6.70
CA GLU A 444 -16.95 -18.53 5.35
C GLU A 444 -17.57 -17.12 5.35
N ASP A 445 -17.09 -16.27 4.44
CA ASP A 445 -17.58 -14.91 4.29
C ASP A 445 -18.87 -14.93 3.47
N PHE A 446 -18.81 -15.43 2.23
CA PHE A 446 -19.92 -15.61 1.30
C PHE A 446 -19.57 -16.64 0.22
N TYR A 447 -20.54 -17.06 -0.59
CA TYR A 447 -20.30 -17.93 -1.74
C TYR A 447 -20.95 -17.36 -3.01
N ILE A 448 -20.47 -17.79 -4.18
CA ILE A 448 -21.10 -17.53 -5.47
C ILE A 448 -21.46 -18.85 -6.18
N PRO A 449 -22.69 -19.00 -6.70
CA PRO A 449 -23.13 -20.24 -7.31
C PRO A 449 -22.71 -20.39 -8.78
N LYS A 450 -22.56 -21.65 -9.22
CA LYS A 450 -22.59 -22.10 -10.63
C LYS A 450 -21.74 -21.27 -11.60
N VAL A 451 -20.49 -21.07 -11.23
CA VAL A 451 -19.59 -20.15 -11.94
C VAL A 451 -19.10 -20.70 -13.27
N ILE A 452 -19.08 -22.03 -13.44
CA ILE A 452 -18.56 -22.69 -14.63
C ILE A 452 -19.68 -22.99 -15.63
N LYS A 453 -19.59 -22.35 -16.81
CA LYS A 453 -20.43 -22.65 -17.98
C LYS A 453 -19.66 -23.56 -18.95
N ARG A 454 -20.23 -24.73 -19.27
CA ARG A 454 -19.67 -25.63 -20.30
C ARG A 454 -20.03 -25.14 -21.70
N ILE A 455 -19.02 -24.84 -22.49
CA ILE A 455 -19.12 -24.37 -23.87
C ILE A 455 -18.76 -25.52 -24.80
N GLN A 456 -19.59 -25.81 -25.80
CA GLN A 456 -19.23 -26.77 -26.84
C GLN A 456 -18.23 -26.13 -27.82
N LEU A 457 -17.09 -26.79 -28.04
CA LEU A 457 -16.05 -26.32 -28.95
C LEU A 457 -16.39 -26.67 -30.41
N GLU A 458 -16.15 -25.72 -31.31
CA GLU A 458 -16.29 -25.95 -32.75
C GLU A 458 -15.22 -26.92 -33.24
N THR A 459 -15.64 -27.98 -33.95
CA THR A 459 -14.73 -29.00 -34.48
C THR A 459 -14.58 -28.85 -35.99
N ARG A 460 -13.33 -28.68 -36.48
CA ARG A 460 -13.03 -28.63 -37.92
C ARG A 460 -13.15 -29.99 -38.65
N ARG A 461 -13.38 -31.09 -37.93
CA ARG A 461 -13.48 -32.44 -38.50
C ARG A 461 -14.94 -32.83 -38.67
N VAL A 462 -15.29 -33.28 -39.87
CA VAL A 462 -16.58 -33.93 -40.16
C VAL A 462 -16.65 -35.25 -39.37
N ASN A 463 -17.69 -35.44 -38.55
CA ASN A 463 -17.93 -36.58 -37.65
C ASN A 463 -17.07 -36.68 -36.37
N ALA A 464 -16.56 -35.57 -35.83
CA ALA A 464 -15.93 -35.60 -34.50
C ALA A 464 -16.97 -35.60 -33.36
N ASN A 465 -16.68 -36.33 -32.28
CA ASN A 465 -17.47 -36.24 -31.05
C ASN A 465 -17.45 -34.79 -30.51
N PRO A 466 -18.57 -34.28 -29.98
CA PRO A 466 -18.64 -32.94 -29.43
C PRO A 466 -17.67 -32.81 -28.25
N LYS A 467 -16.79 -31.81 -28.31
CA LYS A 467 -15.89 -31.46 -27.20
C LYS A 467 -16.46 -30.28 -26.44
N PHE A 468 -16.26 -30.26 -25.14
CA PHE A 468 -16.73 -29.20 -24.26
C PHE A 468 -15.55 -28.61 -23.48
N PHE A 469 -15.64 -27.32 -23.15
CA PHE A 469 -14.68 -26.62 -22.31
C PHE A 469 -15.42 -25.81 -21.24
N PRO A 470 -14.95 -25.80 -19.98
CA PRO A 470 -13.88 -26.64 -19.46
C PRO A 470 -14.34 -28.10 -19.24
N GLU A 471 -13.44 -29.07 -19.44
CA GLU A 471 -13.63 -30.41 -18.89
C GLU A 471 -13.44 -30.37 -17.35
N ASN A 472 -13.90 -31.40 -16.64
CA ASN A 472 -13.74 -31.49 -15.18
C ASN A 472 -12.29 -31.87 -14.76
N LYS A 473 -11.31 -31.14 -15.31
CA LYS A 473 -9.88 -31.28 -15.07
C LYS A 473 -9.37 -29.97 -14.49
N ALA A 474 -8.47 -30.05 -13.51
CA ALA A 474 -7.94 -28.87 -12.82
C ALA A 474 -7.35 -27.83 -13.81
N ASN A 475 -6.61 -28.27 -14.83
CA ASN A 475 -6.02 -27.37 -15.82
C ASN A 475 -7.08 -26.64 -16.66
N ASP A 476 -8.12 -27.33 -17.09
CA ASP A 476 -9.21 -26.74 -17.88
C ASP A 476 -10.00 -25.72 -17.05
N ILE A 477 -10.28 -26.06 -15.78
CA ILE A 477 -10.95 -25.16 -14.84
C ILE A 477 -10.08 -23.91 -14.58
N ALA A 478 -8.78 -24.08 -14.38
CA ALA A 478 -7.85 -22.97 -14.20
C ALA A 478 -7.81 -22.06 -15.44
N LEU A 479 -7.73 -22.63 -16.65
CA LEU A 479 -7.79 -21.89 -17.91
C LEU A 479 -9.13 -21.16 -18.09
N TYR A 480 -10.24 -21.79 -17.72
CA TYR A 480 -11.57 -21.18 -17.77
C TYR A 480 -11.64 -19.92 -16.90
N TYR A 481 -11.24 -20.03 -15.63
CA TYR A 481 -11.21 -18.88 -14.73
C TYR A 481 -10.23 -17.80 -15.20
N THR A 482 -9.13 -18.19 -15.84
CA THR A 482 -8.19 -17.22 -16.39
C THR A 482 -8.83 -16.40 -17.49
N ASN A 483 -9.45 -17.06 -18.47
CA ASN A 483 -10.13 -16.38 -19.58
C ASN A 483 -11.28 -15.49 -19.08
N LEU A 484 -11.95 -15.90 -18.01
CA LEU A 484 -13.03 -15.14 -17.40
C LEU A 484 -12.50 -13.88 -16.70
N LEU A 485 -11.47 -14.05 -15.85
CA LEU A 485 -10.99 -13.01 -14.95
C LEU A 485 -9.95 -12.07 -15.59
N CYS A 486 -9.28 -12.46 -16.68
CA CYS A 486 -8.25 -11.62 -17.31
C CYS A 486 -8.79 -10.30 -17.85
N SER A 487 -10.09 -10.23 -18.14
CA SER A 487 -10.78 -8.98 -18.51
C SER A 487 -10.80 -7.95 -17.38
N ASN A 488 -10.64 -8.38 -16.13
CA ASN A 488 -10.64 -7.51 -14.94
C ASN A 488 -9.23 -7.12 -14.46
N GLY A 489 -8.17 -7.58 -15.14
CA GLY A 489 -6.79 -7.28 -14.79
C GLY A 489 -5.85 -8.49 -14.91
N GLY A 490 -4.63 -8.34 -14.41
CA GLY A 490 -3.62 -9.41 -14.46
C GLY A 490 -4.05 -10.64 -13.66
N VAL A 491 -4.07 -11.81 -14.32
CA VAL A 491 -4.35 -13.10 -13.67
C VAL A 491 -3.08 -13.93 -13.64
N ALA A 492 -2.67 -14.33 -12.43
CA ALA A 492 -1.59 -15.30 -12.24
C ALA A 492 -2.18 -16.69 -12.02
N ILE A 493 -1.78 -17.66 -12.86
CA ILE A 493 -2.15 -19.06 -12.69
C ILE A 493 -0.97 -19.79 -12.08
N TYR A 494 -1.19 -20.37 -10.90
CA TYR A 494 -0.27 -21.34 -10.34
C TYR A 494 -0.79 -22.76 -10.63
N MET A 495 -0.09 -23.47 -11.51
CA MET A 495 -0.31 -24.91 -11.69
C MET A 495 0.80 -25.64 -10.95
N SER A 496 0.45 -26.41 -9.91
CA SER A 496 1.42 -27.23 -9.17
C SER A 496 1.89 -28.40 -10.06
N GLN A 497 2.79 -28.12 -11.00
CA GLN A 497 3.54 -29.12 -11.74
C GLN A 497 5.02 -28.77 -11.62
N ARG A 498 5.88 -29.80 -11.51
CA ARG A 498 7.32 -29.67 -11.20
C ARG A 498 8.14 -28.72 -12.10
N ARG A 499 7.60 -28.07 -13.15
CA ARG A 499 8.44 -27.38 -14.16
C ARG A 499 7.94 -26.10 -14.84
N TYR A 500 6.72 -25.58 -14.71
CA TYR A 500 6.34 -24.36 -15.49
C TYR A 500 5.31 -23.46 -14.80
N VAL A 501 5.56 -22.15 -14.76
CA VAL A 501 4.58 -21.07 -14.54
C VAL A 501 4.34 -20.40 -15.89
N CYS A 502 3.08 -20.26 -16.31
CA CYS A 502 2.72 -19.56 -17.54
C CYS A 502 2.06 -18.22 -17.15
N MET A 503 2.73 -17.11 -17.41
CA MET A 503 2.13 -15.78 -17.32
C MET A 503 1.52 -15.41 -18.67
N VAL A 504 0.29 -14.93 -18.68
CA VAL A 504 -0.35 -14.35 -19.86
C VAL A 504 -0.40 -12.84 -19.63
N PRO A 505 0.43 -12.03 -20.33
CA PRO A 505 0.30 -10.58 -20.28
C PRO A 505 -0.98 -10.14 -20.99
N GLY A 506 -1.64 -9.12 -20.42
CA GLY A 506 -2.83 -8.47 -20.97
C GLY A 506 -2.53 -7.52 -22.12
#